data_AF-A0A355DY46-F1
#
_entry.id   AF-A0A355DY46-F1
#
_cell.length_a   1.000
_cell.length_b   1.000
_cell.length_c   1.000
_cell.angle_alpha   90.00
_cell.angle_beta   90.00
_cell.angle_gamma   90.00
#
_symmetry.space_group_name_H-M   'P 1'
#
loop_
_entity.id
_entity.type
_entity.pdbx_description
1 polymer ?
#
loop_
_entity_poly.entity_id
_entity_poly.type
_entity_poly.pdbx_seq_one_letter_code
_entity_poly.pdbx_strand_id
1 'polypeptide(L)'
;MKQLRVQRFLRQGQQCWCSLLGAITFYTCIPIPASWGSEFHNISRWAPLVGLVIGGILSIIDAGLEPLGLPSLTRSALIVVSWLALTGGLHLDGAMDTSDGLGVCDPKRRLEVMADSHSGAFGVMAAVAVLLLKTAALSDIVTYRWLALMTAAGWGRWGQVVAIAFYPYLKPTGKGAFHKKFIRVPQDILWGGFLLLGVCGLPWFLV
;
A
#
# COMPACT_ATOMS: atom_id res chain seq x y z
N MET A 1 12.97 38.00 12.91
CA MET A 1 12.86 36.58 13.37
C MET A 1 11.45 35.97 13.22
N LYS A 2 10.35 36.64 13.58
CA LYS A 2 8.98 36.07 13.46
C LYS A 2 8.56 35.75 12.00
N GLN A 3 8.83 36.66 11.05
CA GLN A 3 8.48 36.46 9.64
C GLN A 3 9.18 35.26 8.98
N LEU A 4 10.46 35.03 9.32
CA LEU A 4 11.23 33.87 8.84
C LEU A 4 10.66 32.53 9.36
N ARG A 5 10.14 32.50 10.59
CA ARG A 5 9.48 31.29 11.14
C ARG A 5 8.17 30.98 10.42
N VAL A 6 7.36 31.98 10.13
CA VAL A 6 6.08 31.81 9.41
C VAL A 6 6.32 31.31 7.99
N GLN A 7 7.27 31.92 7.26
CA GLN A 7 7.61 31.47 5.90
C GLN A 7 8.15 30.03 5.88
N ARG A 8 8.95 29.64 6.88
CA ARG A 8 9.44 28.26 7.00
C ARG A 8 8.31 27.27 7.28
N PHE A 9 7.36 27.63 8.14
CA PHE A 9 6.20 26.81 8.45
C PHE A 9 5.31 26.57 7.21
N LEU A 10 4.99 27.63 6.46
CA LEU A 10 4.18 27.53 5.24
C LEU A 10 4.85 26.66 4.18
N ARG A 11 6.17 26.82 3.96
CA ARG A 11 6.94 25.97 3.03
C ARG A 11 6.94 24.51 3.45
N GLN A 12 7.07 24.24 4.75
CA GLN A 12 7.04 22.87 5.26
C GLN A 12 5.66 22.23 5.10
N GLY A 13 4.58 22.98 5.35
CA GLY A 13 3.21 22.54 5.09
C GLY A 13 2.99 22.19 3.62
N GLN A 14 3.44 23.07 2.71
CA GLN A 14 3.36 22.83 1.27
C GLN A 14 4.15 21.58 0.84
N GLN A 15 5.37 21.38 1.36
CA GLN A 15 6.16 20.18 1.09
C GLN A 15 5.49 18.89 1.58
N CYS A 16 4.90 18.91 2.78
CA CYS A 16 4.14 17.78 3.30
C CYS A 16 2.93 17.47 2.41
N TRP A 17 2.21 18.49 1.95
CA TRP A 17 1.07 18.34 1.05
C TRP A 17 1.46 17.73 -0.30
N CYS A 18 2.47 18.30 -0.98
CA CYS A 18 2.96 17.77 -2.25
C CYS A 18 3.49 16.33 -2.10
N SER A 19 4.13 16.01 -0.96
CA SER A 19 4.58 14.66 -0.64
C SER A 19 3.42 13.68 -0.44
N LEU A 20 2.36 14.10 0.24
CA LEU A 20 1.15 13.28 0.37
C LEU A 20 0.50 13.01 -1.00
N LEU A 21 0.38 14.02 -1.86
CA LEU A 21 -0.13 13.88 -3.22
C LEU A 21 0.75 12.94 -4.07
N GLY A 22 2.08 13.05 -3.93
CA GLY A 22 3.02 12.11 -4.54
C GLY A 22 2.82 10.68 -4.05
N ALA A 23 2.54 10.48 -2.76
CA ALA A 23 2.23 9.17 -2.21
C ALA A 23 0.92 8.59 -2.75
N ILE A 24 -0.14 9.40 -2.85
CA ILE A 24 -1.42 8.96 -3.44
C ILE A 24 -1.21 8.56 -4.90
N THR A 25 -0.52 9.39 -5.68
CA THR A 25 -0.19 9.10 -7.09
C THR A 25 0.64 7.84 -7.25
N PHE A 26 1.57 7.57 -6.33
CA PHE A 26 2.45 6.40 -6.42
C PHE A 26 1.78 5.10 -5.97
N TYR A 27 0.99 5.14 -4.90
CA TYR A 27 0.41 3.94 -4.28
C TYR A 27 -1.02 3.62 -4.77
N THR A 28 -1.65 4.50 -5.53
CA THR A 28 -3.02 4.34 -6.03
C THR A 28 -3.14 4.75 -7.49
N CYS A 29 -4.22 4.32 -8.14
CA CYS A 29 -4.64 4.80 -9.45
C CYS A 29 -5.63 5.98 -9.37
N ILE A 30 -5.74 6.65 -8.21
CA ILE A 30 -6.58 7.84 -8.07
C ILE A 30 -5.93 8.98 -8.87
N PRO A 31 -6.64 9.58 -9.85
CA PRO A 31 -6.07 10.65 -10.65
C PRO A 31 -5.93 11.92 -9.79
N ILE A 32 -4.68 12.37 -9.62
CA ILE A 32 -4.37 13.66 -8.99
C ILE A 32 -4.06 14.69 -10.09
N PRO A 33 -4.74 15.85 -10.13
CA PRO A 33 -4.44 16.88 -11.11
C PRO A 33 -2.98 17.35 -11.03
N ALA A 34 -2.30 17.40 -12.17
CA ALA A 34 -0.90 17.83 -12.22
C ALA A 34 -0.68 19.24 -11.66
N SER A 35 -1.69 20.11 -11.76
CA SER A 35 -1.67 21.48 -11.23
C SER A 35 -1.55 21.56 -9.70
N TRP A 36 -1.85 20.50 -8.97
CA TRP A 36 -1.80 20.50 -7.50
C TRP A 36 -0.38 20.36 -6.94
N GLY A 37 0.59 20.01 -7.78
CA GLY A 37 1.98 19.75 -7.39
C GLY A 37 2.13 18.40 -6.68
N SER A 38 3.04 17.56 -7.17
CA SER A 38 3.36 16.27 -6.54
C SER A 38 4.87 16.14 -6.37
N GLU A 39 5.29 15.78 -5.15
CA GLU A 39 6.68 15.57 -4.79
C GLU A 39 6.84 14.12 -4.37
N PHE A 40 7.75 13.38 -5.01
CA PHE A 40 7.96 11.98 -4.65
C PHE A 40 8.93 11.81 -3.45
N HIS A 41 9.51 12.91 -2.97
CA HIS A 41 10.38 12.88 -1.80
C HIS A 41 9.62 12.48 -0.52
N ASN A 42 10.22 11.56 0.25
CA ASN A 42 9.69 11.04 1.53
C ASN A 42 8.29 10.41 1.43
N ILE A 43 7.82 9.94 0.27
CA ILE A 43 6.43 9.43 0.16
C ILE A 43 6.17 8.15 0.96
N SER A 44 7.20 7.38 1.29
CA SER A 44 7.08 6.11 2.03
C SER A 44 6.47 6.29 3.42
N ARG A 45 6.70 7.44 4.08
CA ARG A 45 6.11 7.75 5.39
C ARG A 45 4.57 7.79 5.36
N TRP A 46 3.99 8.10 4.20
CA TRP A 46 2.55 8.20 4.02
C TRP A 46 1.92 6.86 3.63
N ALA A 47 2.73 5.84 3.32
CA ALA A 47 2.22 4.56 2.85
C ALA A 47 1.19 3.94 3.81
N PRO A 48 1.39 3.91 5.15
CA PRO A 48 0.38 3.39 6.08
C PRO A 48 -0.94 4.17 6.04
N LEU A 49 -0.86 5.51 5.97
CA LEU A 49 -2.03 6.37 5.86
C LEU A 49 -2.78 6.15 4.54
N VAL A 50 -2.04 6.07 3.42
CA VAL A 50 -2.63 5.74 2.11
C VAL A 50 -3.27 4.35 2.13
N GLY A 51 -2.67 3.38 2.84
CA GLY A 51 -3.27 2.07 3.09
C GLY A 51 -4.63 2.16 3.80
N LEU A 52 -4.72 2.96 4.86
CA LEU A 52 -6.00 3.21 5.54
C LEU A 52 -7.03 3.88 4.63
N VAL A 53 -6.61 4.84 3.79
CA VAL A 53 -7.49 5.50 2.81
C VAL A 53 -8.00 4.50 1.78
N ILE A 54 -7.12 3.64 1.23
CA ILE A 54 -7.50 2.56 0.31
C ILE A 54 -8.56 1.66 0.98
N GLY A 55 -8.30 1.18 2.20
CA GLY A 55 -9.24 0.31 2.90
C GLY A 55 -10.56 1.01 3.25
N GLY A 56 -10.53 2.32 3.55
CA GLY A 56 -11.73 3.13 3.76
C GLY A 56 -12.58 3.26 2.49
N ILE A 57 -11.95 3.53 1.34
CA ILE A 57 -12.64 3.56 0.05
C ILE A 57 -13.27 2.20 -0.25
N LEU A 58 -12.53 1.11 -0.05
CA LEU A 58 -13.05 -0.25 -0.25
C LEU A 58 -14.20 -0.57 0.71
N SER A 59 -14.16 -0.06 1.95
CA SER A 59 -15.24 -0.21 2.92
C SER A 59 -16.52 0.51 2.48
N ILE A 60 -16.39 1.71 1.88
CA ILE A 60 -17.53 2.45 1.32
C ILE A 60 -18.14 1.67 0.14
N ILE A 61 -17.30 1.13 -0.74
CA ILE A 61 -17.77 0.29 -1.86
C ILE A 61 -18.48 -0.97 -1.31
N ASP A 62 -17.88 -1.64 -0.32
CA ASP A 62 -18.43 -2.85 0.29
C ASP A 62 -19.79 -2.59 0.96
N ALA A 63 -19.93 -1.48 1.67
CA ALA A 63 -21.21 -1.04 2.25
C ALA A 63 -22.24 -0.66 1.18
N GLY A 64 -21.82 -0.09 0.04
CA GLY A 64 -22.70 0.19 -1.09
C GLY A 64 -23.20 -1.06 -1.84
N LEU A 65 -22.42 -2.15 -1.81
CA LEU A 65 -22.80 -3.44 -2.40
C LEU A 65 -23.70 -4.28 -1.48
N GLU A 66 -23.63 -4.07 -0.16
CA GLU A 66 -24.42 -4.77 0.83
C GLU A 66 -25.95 -4.78 0.58
N PRO A 67 -26.62 -3.64 0.34
CA PRO A 67 -28.07 -3.61 0.13
C PRO A 67 -28.53 -4.32 -1.15
N LEU A 68 -27.60 -4.68 -2.06
CA LEU A 68 -27.92 -5.42 -3.28
C LEU A 68 -28.15 -6.92 -3.02
N GLY A 69 -27.88 -7.41 -1.80
CA GLY A 69 -28.13 -8.81 -1.43
C GLY A 69 -27.24 -9.81 -2.17
N LEU A 70 -26.05 -9.40 -2.61
CA LEU A 70 -25.10 -10.27 -3.31
C LEU A 70 -24.62 -11.41 -2.39
N PRO A 71 -24.41 -12.64 -2.93
CA PRO A 71 -23.72 -13.69 -2.20
C PRO A 71 -22.35 -13.22 -1.68
N SER A 72 -21.96 -13.68 -0.48
CA SER A 72 -20.75 -13.23 0.22
C SER A 72 -19.47 -13.35 -0.61
N LEU A 73 -19.34 -14.48 -1.33
CA LEU A 73 -18.22 -14.73 -2.23
C LEU A 73 -18.18 -13.72 -3.37
N THR A 74 -19.32 -13.45 -4.02
CA THR A 74 -19.43 -12.49 -5.13
C THR A 74 -19.10 -11.08 -4.67
N ARG A 75 -19.67 -10.63 -3.55
CA ARG A 75 -19.35 -9.32 -2.94
C ARG A 75 -17.87 -9.19 -2.65
N SER A 76 -17.26 -10.21 -2.05
CA SER A 76 -15.84 -10.21 -1.69
C SER A 76 -14.92 -10.22 -2.90
N ALA A 77 -15.27 -10.98 -3.94
CA ALA A 77 -14.54 -10.98 -5.21
C ALA A 77 -14.57 -9.59 -5.88
N LEU A 78 -15.73 -8.93 -5.92
CA LEU A 78 -15.86 -7.57 -6.44
C LEU A 78 -14.97 -6.58 -5.67
N ILE A 79 -14.93 -6.67 -4.34
CA ILE A 79 -14.07 -5.81 -3.52
C ILE A 79 -12.58 -6.08 -3.78
N VAL A 80 -12.17 -7.33 -3.94
CA VAL A 80 -10.78 -7.65 -4.30
C VAL A 80 -10.42 -7.10 -5.68
N VAL A 81 -11.33 -7.18 -6.66
CA VAL A 81 -11.15 -6.56 -7.98
C VAL A 81 -11.06 -5.03 -7.88
N SER A 82 -11.94 -4.39 -7.10
CA SER A 82 -11.87 -2.95 -6.84
C SER A 82 -10.56 -2.56 -6.16
N TRP A 83 -10.03 -3.40 -5.26
CA TRP A 83 -8.73 -3.17 -4.63
C TRP A 83 -7.61 -3.20 -5.66
N LEU A 84 -7.59 -4.20 -6.56
CA LEU A 84 -6.61 -4.25 -7.65
C LEU A 84 -6.68 -3.01 -8.53
N ALA A 85 -7.89 -2.63 -8.97
CA ALA A 85 -8.10 -1.44 -9.80
C ALA A 85 -7.65 -0.16 -9.10
N LEU A 86 -7.95 0.00 -7.81
CA LEU A 86 -7.59 1.18 -7.02
C LEU A 86 -6.08 1.31 -6.79
N THR A 87 -5.35 0.19 -6.78
CA THR A 87 -3.91 0.17 -6.48
C THR A 87 -3.03 -0.07 -7.71
N GLY A 88 -3.62 -0.35 -8.87
CA GLY A 88 -2.91 -0.79 -10.06
C GLY A 88 -2.17 -2.12 -9.89
N GLY A 89 -2.52 -2.90 -8.86
CA GLY A 89 -1.87 -4.17 -8.57
C GLY A 89 -0.43 -4.08 -8.04
N LEU A 90 0.08 -2.90 -7.65
CA LEU A 90 1.50 -2.71 -7.29
C LEU A 90 2.06 -3.71 -6.27
N HIS A 91 1.27 -4.10 -5.26
CA HIS A 91 1.70 -5.12 -4.28
C HIS A 91 1.65 -6.54 -4.84
N LEU A 92 0.67 -6.83 -5.70
CA LEU A 92 0.53 -8.12 -6.34
C LEU A 92 1.69 -8.34 -7.32
N ASP A 93 1.99 -7.34 -8.14
CA ASP A 93 3.12 -7.27 -9.06
C ASP A 93 4.44 -7.58 -8.33
N GLY A 94 4.75 -6.86 -7.24
CA GLY A 94 5.94 -7.15 -6.45
C GLY A 94 5.99 -8.56 -5.84
N ALA A 95 4.84 -9.16 -5.50
CA ALA A 95 4.77 -10.54 -5.04
C ALA A 95 5.00 -11.54 -6.19
N MET A 96 4.50 -11.24 -7.39
CA MET A 96 4.72 -12.03 -8.60
C MET A 96 6.20 -12.01 -8.99
N ASP A 97 6.78 -10.81 -9.15
CA ASP A 97 8.20 -10.62 -9.49
C ASP A 97 9.10 -11.35 -8.50
N THR A 98 8.85 -11.15 -7.20
CA THR A 98 9.64 -11.81 -6.15
C THR A 98 9.53 -13.32 -6.23
N SER A 99 8.35 -13.87 -6.52
CA SER A 99 8.15 -15.32 -6.64
C SER A 99 8.86 -15.89 -7.86
N ASP A 100 8.81 -15.21 -9.00
CA ASP A 100 9.57 -15.60 -10.20
C ASP A 100 11.07 -15.53 -9.97
N GLY A 101 11.56 -14.46 -9.34
CA GLY A 101 12.96 -14.34 -8.95
C GLY A 101 13.40 -15.45 -8.00
N LEU A 102 12.59 -15.79 -7.00
CA LEU A 102 12.90 -16.86 -6.04
C LEU A 102 12.80 -18.27 -6.63
N GLY A 103 11.98 -18.47 -7.67
CA GLY A 103 11.88 -19.73 -8.41
C GLY A 103 13.17 -20.10 -9.17
N VAL A 104 14.12 -19.17 -9.30
CA VAL A 104 15.39 -19.38 -9.99
C VAL A 104 16.46 -19.89 -9.01
N CYS A 105 17.07 -21.03 -9.36
CA CYS A 105 18.13 -21.66 -8.56
C CYS A 105 19.40 -20.80 -8.49
N ASP A 106 19.80 -20.16 -9.59
CA ASP A 106 20.97 -19.27 -9.63
C ASP A 106 20.65 -17.90 -9.00
N PRO A 107 21.24 -17.54 -7.84
CA PRO A 107 20.98 -16.27 -7.18
C PRO A 107 21.34 -15.06 -8.04
N LYS A 108 22.29 -15.18 -8.97
CA LYS A 108 22.76 -14.08 -9.81
C LYS A 108 21.72 -13.64 -10.85
N ARG A 109 20.81 -14.55 -11.22
CA ARG A 109 19.76 -14.32 -12.23
C ARG A 109 18.44 -13.82 -11.66
N ARG A 110 18.26 -13.83 -10.34
CA ARG A 110 16.97 -13.45 -9.72
C ARG A 110 16.53 -12.03 -10.07
N LEU A 111 17.47 -11.07 -10.05
CA LEU A 111 17.18 -9.67 -10.38
C LEU A 111 16.88 -9.42 -11.85
N GLU A 112 17.45 -10.25 -12.72
CA GLU A 112 17.17 -10.26 -14.15
C GLU A 112 15.73 -10.75 -14.38
N VAL A 113 15.36 -11.88 -13.77
CA VAL A 113 14.01 -12.45 -13.87
C VAL A 113 12.96 -11.54 -13.24
N MET A 114 13.23 -10.92 -12.09
CA MET A 114 12.36 -9.90 -11.49
C MET A 114 12.21 -8.63 -12.34
N ALA A 115 13.06 -8.42 -13.35
CA ALA A 115 12.98 -7.27 -14.25
C ALA A 115 12.40 -7.62 -15.62
N ASP A 116 12.14 -8.90 -15.88
CA ASP A 116 11.47 -9.35 -17.09
C ASP A 116 10.01 -8.89 -17.05
N SER A 117 9.51 -8.39 -18.18
CA SER A 117 8.11 -7.98 -18.31
C SER A 117 7.14 -9.15 -18.41
N HIS A 118 7.64 -10.35 -18.71
CA HIS A 118 6.83 -11.57 -18.79
C HIS A 118 6.71 -12.22 -17.41
N SER A 119 5.48 -12.55 -17.02
CA SER A 119 5.25 -13.31 -15.79
C SER A 119 5.66 -14.77 -15.97
N GLY A 120 6.41 -15.30 -15.01
CA GLY A 120 6.72 -16.72 -14.90
C GLY A 120 5.64 -17.51 -14.16
N ALA A 121 5.80 -18.83 -14.14
CA ALA A 121 4.84 -19.73 -13.50
C ALA A 121 4.73 -19.49 -11.99
N PHE A 122 5.84 -19.17 -11.31
CA PHE A 122 5.84 -18.90 -9.87
C PHE A 122 5.11 -17.60 -9.53
N GLY A 123 5.28 -16.56 -10.36
CA GLY A 123 4.55 -15.31 -10.25
C GLY A 123 3.04 -15.54 -10.38
N VAL A 124 2.62 -16.26 -11.41
CA VAL A 124 1.19 -16.61 -11.60
C VAL A 124 0.64 -17.41 -10.42
N MET A 125 1.37 -18.42 -9.93
CA MET A 125 0.95 -19.20 -8.76
C MET A 125 0.80 -18.32 -7.51
N ALA A 126 1.73 -17.40 -7.28
CA ALA A 126 1.65 -16.45 -6.16
C ALA A 126 0.45 -15.52 -6.30
N ALA A 127 0.18 -15.02 -7.51
CA ALA A 127 -0.98 -14.18 -7.78
C ALA A 127 -2.30 -14.90 -7.47
N VAL A 128 -2.44 -16.14 -7.97
CA VAL A 128 -3.60 -16.99 -7.72
C VAL A 128 -3.77 -17.23 -6.21
N ALA A 129 -2.70 -17.62 -5.52
CA ALA A 129 -2.75 -17.89 -4.08
C ALA A 129 -3.18 -16.63 -3.28
N VAL A 130 -2.59 -15.47 -3.57
CA VAL A 130 -2.90 -14.21 -2.87
C VAL A 130 -4.34 -13.77 -3.14
N LEU A 131 -4.82 -13.84 -4.38
CA LEU A 131 -6.18 -13.44 -4.73
C LEU A 131 -7.24 -14.39 -4.15
N LEU A 132 -6.98 -15.70 -4.19
CA LEU A 132 -7.85 -16.69 -3.58
C LEU A 132 -7.93 -16.49 -2.06
N LEU A 133 -6.80 -16.37 -1.38
CA LEU A 133 -6.76 -16.18 0.07
C LEU A 133 -7.45 -14.88 0.49
N LYS A 134 -7.22 -13.76 -0.23
CA LYS A 134 -7.91 -12.50 0.05
C LYS A 134 -9.42 -12.63 -0.10
N THR A 135 -9.87 -13.27 -1.17
CA THR A 135 -11.29 -13.41 -1.50
C THR A 135 -11.98 -14.33 -0.50
N ALA A 136 -11.39 -15.49 -0.20
CA ALA A 136 -11.90 -16.44 0.78
C ALA A 136 -11.96 -15.81 2.18
N ALA A 137 -10.84 -15.22 2.66
CA ALA A 137 -10.80 -14.58 3.96
C ALA A 137 -11.84 -13.45 4.09
N LEU A 138 -11.98 -12.60 3.07
CA LEU A 138 -12.99 -11.55 3.09
C LEU A 138 -14.42 -12.13 3.03
N SER A 139 -14.66 -13.23 2.32
CA SER A 139 -15.97 -13.89 2.28
C SER A 139 -16.40 -14.43 3.65
N ASP A 140 -15.44 -14.88 4.46
CA ASP A 140 -15.70 -15.44 5.79
C ASP A 140 -15.85 -14.37 6.88
N ILE A 141 -15.40 -13.14 6.63
CA ILE A 141 -15.54 -12.02 7.56
C ILE A 141 -16.93 -11.41 7.40
N VAL A 142 -17.78 -11.66 8.41
CA VAL A 142 -19.16 -11.14 8.46
C VAL A 142 -19.26 -9.83 9.23
N THR A 143 -18.51 -9.69 10.34
CA THR A 143 -18.55 -8.50 11.21
C THR A 143 -17.29 -7.66 11.02
N TYR A 144 -17.42 -6.33 11.16
CA TYR A 144 -16.31 -5.38 11.05
C TYR A 144 -15.48 -5.53 9.75
N ARG A 145 -16.13 -5.87 8.63
CA ARG A 145 -15.51 -5.96 7.30
C ARG A 145 -14.71 -4.72 6.94
N TRP A 146 -15.24 -3.54 7.29
CA TRP A 146 -14.57 -2.26 7.09
C TRP A 146 -13.20 -2.20 7.78
N LEU A 147 -13.11 -2.72 9.01
CA LEU A 147 -11.87 -2.75 9.76
C LEU A 147 -10.90 -3.76 9.16
N ALA A 148 -11.38 -4.93 8.72
CA ALA A 148 -10.55 -5.90 8.01
C ALA A 148 -9.91 -5.29 6.75
N LEU A 149 -10.69 -4.55 5.96
CA LEU A 149 -10.20 -3.85 4.76
C LEU A 149 -9.17 -2.76 5.10
N MET A 150 -9.47 -1.90 6.08
CA MET A 150 -8.57 -0.84 6.54
C MET A 150 -7.25 -1.40 7.09
N THR A 151 -7.33 -2.42 7.94
CA THR A 151 -6.15 -3.00 8.58
C THR A 151 -5.31 -3.78 7.58
N ALA A 152 -5.90 -4.61 6.72
CA ALA A 152 -5.16 -5.35 5.70
C ALA A 152 -4.44 -4.41 4.72
N ALA A 153 -5.09 -3.33 4.27
CA ALA A 153 -4.48 -2.34 3.40
C ALA A 153 -3.41 -1.50 4.14
N GLY A 154 -3.68 -1.07 5.37
CA GLY A 154 -2.76 -0.31 6.20
C GLY A 154 -1.48 -1.08 6.55
N TRP A 155 -1.62 -2.28 7.10
CA TRP A 155 -0.49 -3.15 7.47
C TRP A 155 0.31 -3.61 6.26
N GLY A 156 -0.35 -3.89 5.13
CA GLY A 156 0.34 -4.19 3.88
C GLY A 156 1.30 -3.06 3.47
N ARG A 157 0.86 -1.81 3.58
CA ARG A 157 1.69 -0.64 3.23
C ARG A 157 2.77 -0.35 4.28
N TRP A 158 2.48 -0.60 5.56
CA TRP A 158 3.49 -0.49 6.61
C TRP A 158 4.61 -1.52 6.46
N GLY A 159 4.29 -2.77 6.07
CA GLY A 159 5.28 -3.80 5.77
C GLY A 159 6.30 -3.36 4.71
N GLN A 160 5.86 -2.59 3.71
CA GLN A 160 6.76 -1.99 2.73
C GLN A 160 7.73 -0.97 3.37
N VAL A 161 7.27 -0.15 4.32
CA VAL A 161 8.13 0.82 5.04
C VAL A 161 9.20 0.09 5.85
N VAL A 162 8.81 -0.99 6.53
CA VAL A 162 9.75 -1.88 7.24
C VAL A 162 10.76 -2.48 6.26
N ALA A 163 10.30 -2.96 5.10
CA ALA A 163 11.18 -3.52 4.09
C ALA A 163 12.20 -2.48 3.59
N ILE A 164 11.75 -1.26 3.28
CA ILE A 164 12.61 -0.13 2.89
C ILE A 164 13.63 0.16 4.01
N ALA A 165 13.22 0.15 5.27
CA ALA A 165 14.09 0.47 6.39
C ALA A 165 15.21 -0.56 6.60
N PHE A 166 14.89 -1.85 6.59
CA PHE A 166 15.82 -2.87 7.09
C PHE A 166 16.57 -3.67 6.03
N TYR A 167 16.04 -3.80 4.81
CA TYR A 167 16.73 -4.59 3.79
C TYR A 167 17.74 -3.76 2.98
N PRO A 168 18.87 -4.38 2.55
CA PRO A 168 19.77 -3.78 1.60
C PRO A 168 19.13 -3.74 0.21
N TYR A 169 19.32 -2.63 -0.50
CA TYR A 169 18.81 -2.49 -1.87
C TYR A 169 19.81 -3.09 -2.85
N LEU A 170 19.31 -4.02 -3.67
CA LEU A 170 20.14 -4.77 -4.63
C LEU A 170 20.44 -3.98 -5.91
N LYS A 171 19.61 -2.98 -6.25
CA LYS A 171 19.83 -2.09 -7.40
C LYS A 171 20.29 -0.70 -6.89
N PRO A 172 21.31 -0.09 -7.50
CA PRO A 172 21.77 1.25 -7.13
C PRO A 172 20.77 2.34 -7.52
N THR A 173 19.86 2.05 -8.47
CA THR A 173 18.86 2.96 -9.01
C THR A 173 17.47 2.31 -9.04
N GLY A 174 16.43 3.12 -9.24
CA GLY A 174 15.03 2.67 -9.34
C GLY A 174 14.16 3.11 -8.17
N LYS A 175 12.85 2.78 -8.25
CA LYS A 175 11.81 3.21 -7.30
C LYS A 175 12.19 2.90 -5.85
N GLY A 176 12.73 1.70 -5.63
CA GLY A 176 13.18 1.24 -4.33
C GLY A 176 14.33 2.06 -3.72
N ALA A 177 15.41 2.28 -4.48
CA ALA A 177 16.58 3.05 -4.03
C ALA A 177 16.21 4.50 -3.68
N PHE A 178 15.26 5.07 -4.42
CA PHE A 178 14.71 6.39 -4.14
C PHE A 178 14.01 6.45 -2.77
N HIS A 179 13.18 5.47 -2.41
CA HIS A 179 12.57 5.43 -1.07
C HIS A 179 13.60 5.28 0.06
N LYS A 180 14.63 4.44 -0.14
CA LYS A 180 15.69 4.23 0.87
C LYS A 180 16.43 5.52 1.20
N LYS A 181 16.68 6.38 0.21
CA LYS A 181 17.41 7.64 0.39
C LYS A 181 16.69 8.63 1.32
N PHE A 182 15.35 8.58 1.36
CA PHE A 182 14.54 9.60 2.04
C PHE A 182 13.82 9.09 3.30
N ILE A 183 13.86 7.79 3.60
CA ILE A 183 13.23 7.26 4.82
C ILE A 183 13.91 7.79 6.08
N ARG A 184 13.11 8.12 7.10
CA ARG A 184 13.58 8.59 8.41
C ARG A 184 13.27 7.53 9.46
N VAL A 185 14.28 6.78 9.85
CA VAL A 185 14.17 5.74 10.88
C VAL A 185 14.67 6.28 12.23
N PRO A 186 13.98 5.97 13.35
CA PRO A 186 12.82 5.08 13.47
C PRO A 186 11.46 5.77 13.25
N GLN A 187 11.42 7.09 13.00
CA GLN A 187 10.20 7.88 13.06
C GLN A 187 9.11 7.37 12.11
N ASP A 188 9.44 7.14 10.84
CA ASP A 188 8.46 6.74 9.82
C ASP A 188 7.83 5.35 10.12
N ILE A 189 8.58 4.46 10.77
CA ILE A 189 8.09 3.15 11.20
C ILE A 189 7.13 3.30 12.39
N LEU A 190 7.57 4.06 13.41
CA LEU A 190 6.80 4.24 14.64
C LEU A 190 5.50 5.01 14.41
N TRP A 191 5.53 6.07 13.60
CA TRP A 191 4.34 6.82 13.22
C TRP A 191 3.31 5.95 12.51
N GLY A 192 3.76 5.15 11.53
CA GLY A 192 2.88 4.22 10.82
C GLY A 192 2.30 3.13 11.73
N GLY A 193 3.14 2.53 12.58
CA GLY A 193 2.72 1.49 13.51
C GLY A 193 1.71 2.00 14.53
N PHE A 194 1.98 3.16 15.14
CA PHE A 194 1.07 3.80 16.10
C PHE A 194 -0.30 4.09 15.48
N LEU A 195 -0.32 4.65 14.26
CA LEU A 195 -1.56 4.93 13.53
C LEU A 195 -2.39 3.66 13.29
N LEU A 196 -1.74 2.57 12.86
CA LEU A 196 -2.42 1.31 12.58
C LEU A 196 -2.91 0.60 13.84
N LEU A 197 -2.12 0.62 14.91
CA LEU A 197 -2.55 0.09 16.21
C LEU A 197 -3.78 0.84 16.75
N GLY A 198 -3.82 2.17 16.59
CA GLY A 198 -5.00 2.96 16.94
C GLY A 198 -6.26 2.53 16.19
N VAL A 199 -6.16 2.27 14.88
CA VAL A 199 -7.29 1.78 14.07
C VAL A 199 -7.70 0.37 14.48
N CYS A 200 -6.74 -0.55 14.68
CA CYS A 200 -7.01 -1.90 15.19
C CYS A 200 -7.66 -1.90 16.58
N GLY A 201 -7.42 -0.86 17.39
CA GLY A 201 -7.98 -0.70 18.72
C GLY A 201 -9.45 -0.28 18.77
N LEU A 202 -10.03 0.20 17.67
CA LEU A 202 -11.39 0.76 17.63
C LEU A 202 -12.49 -0.20 18.14
N PRO A 203 -12.50 -1.51 17.83
CA PRO A 203 -13.53 -2.42 18.32
C PRO A 203 -13.64 -2.48 19.85
N TRP A 204 -12.53 -2.28 20.57
CA TRP A 204 -12.52 -2.31 22.04
C TRP A 204 -13.33 -1.18 22.68
N PHE A 205 -13.70 -0.15 21.91
CA PHE A 205 -14.54 0.95 22.35
C PHE A 205 -15.98 0.86 21.84
N LEU A 206 -16.27 -0.11 20.96
CA LEU A 206 -17.57 -0.28 20.30
C LEU A 206 -18.36 -1.48 20.86
N VAL A 207 -17.79 -2.22 21.81
CA VAL A 207 -18.39 -3.32 22.57
C VAL A 207 -18.55 -2.89 24.02
#